data_AF-A0AAV3R3B1-F1
#
_entry.id   AF-A0AAV3R3B1-F1
#
_cell.length_a   1.000
_cell.length_b   1.000
_cell.length_c   1.000
_cell.angle_alpha   90.00
_cell.angle_beta   90.00
_cell.angle_gamma   90.00
#
_symmetry.space_group_name_H-M   'P 1'
#
loop_
_entity.id
_entity.type
_entity.pdbx_description
1 polymer ?
#
loop_
_entity_poly.entity_id
_entity_poly.type
_entity_poly.pdbx_seq_one_letter_code
_entity_poly.pdbx_strand_id
1 'polypeptide(L)'
;MGTAEVLVDLESDEEIPLSPPQEHKFEPLSFETSHASPHANMSRLGEVGKMERFNLFRSIYVVLIKAKINVLLPFGPLAIVLHYTTRNHGWVFLISLVGIAPLAERLGYATEQLAFFTGPTVGGLLNATFGNATEMIISIYALKSDMIRVVQQSLLGSILSNMLLVLGCAFFCGGVVHHKKVQVFSKASALLNSGLLLMAVMGILFPAVLHFTHSEVHFGKSELALSRFSSCIMLISYASYLFFQLKIQNNLYSSIEGHEQENSSEDTDEEEVPEITQWESIGWLAILTIWISVLSGYLVDAIQGASDSMNMPVAFISVILLPIVGNAAEHASAIMFAMKDKLVSTKSIHTRFR
;
A
#
# COMPACT_ATOMS: atom_id res chain seq x y z
N MET A 1 -28.91 2.52 -81.41
CA MET A 1 -29.50 1.26 -81.91
C MET A 1 -29.39 0.28 -80.75
N GLY A 2 -30.40 0.18 -79.88
CA GLY A 2 -31.74 -0.35 -80.19
C GLY A 2 -31.73 -1.82 -79.76
N THR A 3 -32.15 -2.17 -78.53
CA THR A 3 -33.55 -2.37 -78.03
C THR A 3 -34.07 -3.78 -78.25
N ALA A 4 -34.43 -4.44 -77.15
CA ALA A 4 -35.66 -5.23 -76.93
C ALA A 4 -35.60 -5.72 -75.47
N GLU A 5 -36.21 -5.02 -74.50
CA GLU A 5 -37.64 -5.06 -74.15
C GLU A 5 -38.09 -6.41 -73.60
N VAL A 6 -38.42 -6.45 -72.31
CA VAL A 6 -39.73 -6.96 -71.89
C VAL A 6 -40.31 -5.98 -70.85
N LEU A 7 -41.57 -5.66 -71.11
CA LEU A 7 -42.41 -4.60 -70.59
C LEU A 7 -43.11 -5.01 -69.27
N VAL A 8 -43.51 -3.97 -68.56
CA VAL A 8 -44.40 -3.88 -67.40
C VAL A 8 -45.87 -4.13 -67.79
N ASP A 9 -46.68 -4.66 -66.86
CA ASP A 9 -48.07 -4.23 -66.51
C ASP A 9 -48.50 -5.05 -65.28
N LEU A 10 -48.81 -4.51 -64.08
CA LEU A 10 -49.79 -3.53 -63.55
C LEU A 10 -51.16 -4.14 -63.14
N GLU A 11 -51.66 -3.59 -62.01
CA GLU A 11 -52.96 -3.76 -61.31
C GLU A 11 -53.10 -4.96 -60.35
N SER A 12 -53.65 -4.87 -59.13
CA SER A 12 -54.11 -3.80 -58.22
C SER A 12 -54.53 -4.42 -56.86
N ASP A 13 -54.31 -3.66 -55.78
CA ASP A 13 -55.09 -3.49 -54.52
C ASP A 13 -55.48 -4.63 -53.52
N GLU A 14 -55.62 -4.15 -52.27
CA GLU A 14 -56.16 -4.71 -51.00
C GLU A 14 -55.21 -5.55 -50.11
N GLU A 15 -54.96 -5.30 -48.82
CA GLU A 15 -55.43 -4.31 -47.83
C GLU A 15 -54.46 -4.37 -46.61
N ILE A 16 -54.17 -3.23 -45.98
CA ILE A 16 -53.42 -3.10 -44.71
C ILE A 16 -54.41 -2.65 -43.63
N PRO A 17 -54.54 -3.31 -42.46
CA PRO A 17 -55.28 -2.73 -41.35
C PRO A 17 -54.39 -1.79 -40.53
N LEU A 18 -54.62 -0.49 -40.68
CA LEU A 18 -54.25 0.55 -39.72
C LEU A 18 -55.22 0.52 -38.52
N SER A 19 -54.71 0.78 -37.31
CA SER A 19 -55.55 1.14 -36.15
C SER A 19 -55.05 2.46 -35.53
N PRO A 20 -55.95 3.30 -35.00
CA PRO A 20 -55.80 4.76 -34.93
C PRO A 20 -55.20 5.27 -33.60
N PRO A 21 -54.86 6.58 -33.51
CA PRO A 21 -54.28 7.19 -32.31
C PRO A 21 -55.38 7.73 -31.36
N GLN A 22 -55.15 7.70 -30.04
CA GLN A 22 -55.98 8.47 -29.09
C GLN A 22 -55.16 9.19 -28.02
N GLU A 23 -55.49 10.47 -27.90
CA GLU A 23 -55.04 11.45 -26.90
C GLU A 23 -55.66 11.24 -25.51
N HIS A 24 -54.95 11.82 -24.53
CA HIS A 24 -55.24 12.04 -23.11
C HIS A 24 -56.67 11.87 -22.57
N LYS A 25 -56.76 11.12 -21.45
CA LYS A 25 -57.78 11.32 -20.41
C LYS A 25 -57.14 11.22 -19.02
N PHE A 26 -57.21 12.30 -18.24
CA PHE A 26 -56.84 12.40 -16.83
C PHE A 26 -57.84 11.62 -15.97
N GLU A 27 -57.39 10.81 -15.00
CA GLU A 27 -58.15 10.38 -13.81
C GLU A 27 -57.21 10.15 -12.60
N PRO A 28 -57.70 10.27 -11.36
CA PRO A 28 -56.98 10.96 -10.28
C PRO A 28 -56.16 10.05 -9.36
N LEU A 29 -55.16 10.66 -8.70
CA LEU A 29 -54.40 10.08 -7.58
C LEU A 29 -55.34 9.65 -6.44
N SER A 30 -55.45 8.35 -6.19
CA SER A 30 -55.91 7.82 -4.91
C SER A 30 -54.73 7.83 -3.92
N PHE A 31 -54.85 8.71 -2.92
CA PHE A 31 -53.94 8.78 -1.78
C PHE A 31 -54.26 7.60 -0.84
N GLU A 32 -53.60 6.45 -1.02
CA GLU A 32 -53.59 5.40 0.00
C GLU A 32 -52.58 5.77 1.09
N THR A 33 -53.09 6.28 2.22
CA THR A 33 -52.36 6.35 3.48
C THR A 33 -52.05 4.95 3.98
N SER A 34 -50.85 4.46 3.69
CA SER A 34 -50.31 3.28 4.35
C SER A 34 -49.94 3.65 5.80
N HIS A 35 -50.78 3.25 6.75
CA HIS A 35 -50.52 3.37 8.18
C HIS A 35 -49.28 2.51 8.53
N ALA A 36 -48.15 3.18 8.76
CA ALA A 36 -46.96 2.57 9.32
C ALA A 36 -47.23 2.15 10.78
N SER A 37 -47.29 0.85 11.03
CA SER A 37 -47.27 0.30 12.38
C SER A 37 -45.87 0.49 13.01
N PRO A 38 -45.73 1.07 14.21
CA PRO A 38 -44.44 1.43 14.79
C PRO A 38 -43.60 0.23 15.32
N HIS A 39 -44.13 -1.00 15.25
CA HIS A 39 -43.47 -2.19 15.80
C HIS A 39 -42.45 -2.87 14.88
N ALA A 40 -42.40 -2.55 13.57
CA ALA A 40 -41.51 -3.21 12.61
C ALA A 40 -40.11 -2.56 12.50
N ASN A 41 -39.94 -1.32 12.95
CA ASN A 41 -38.66 -0.61 12.88
C ASN A 41 -37.71 -0.95 14.03
N MET A 42 -38.22 -1.46 15.16
CA MET A 42 -37.39 -1.75 16.34
C MET A 42 -36.64 -3.09 16.25
N SER A 43 -37.16 -4.07 15.49
CA SER A 43 -36.49 -5.34 15.23
C SER A 43 -35.39 -5.22 14.17
N ARG A 44 -35.60 -4.42 13.11
CA ARG A 44 -34.57 -4.16 12.08
C ARG A 44 -33.36 -3.40 12.62
N LEU A 45 -33.56 -2.50 13.59
CA LEU A 45 -32.45 -1.77 14.22
C LEU A 45 -31.57 -2.69 15.09
N GLY A 46 -32.16 -3.71 15.72
CA GLY A 46 -31.46 -4.71 16.53
C GLY A 46 -30.70 -5.76 15.71
N GLU A 47 -31.20 -6.11 14.52
CA GLU A 47 -30.54 -7.05 13.60
C GLU A 47 -29.37 -6.41 12.84
N VAL A 48 -29.50 -5.15 12.40
CA VAL A 48 -28.37 -4.39 11.81
C VAL A 48 -27.23 -4.24 12.82
N GLY A 49 -27.53 -3.89 14.08
CA GLY A 49 -26.51 -3.78 15.13
C GLY A 49 -25.85 -5.12 15.52
N LYS A 50 -26.55 -6.25 15.37
CA LYS A 50 -25.95 -7.60 15.54
C LYS A 50 -25.05 -7.96 14.36
N MET A 51 -25.49 -7.68 13.13
CA MET A 51 -24.73 -7.98 11.91
C MET A 51 -23.45 -7.14 11.79
N GLU A 52 -23.51 -5.84 12.16
CA GLU A 52 -22.31 -4.99 12.28
C GLU A 52 -21.36 -5.45 13.39
N ARG A 53 -21.88 -5.86 14.55
CA ARG A 53 -21.03 -6.41 15.63
C ARG A 53 -20.31 -7.69 15.21
N PHE A 54 -20.98 -8.61 14.50
CA PHE A 54 -20.36 -9.82 13.99
C PHE A 54 -19.25 -9.51 12.97
N ASN A 55 -19.43 -8.49 12.13
CA ASN A 55 -18.38 -8.02 11.21
C ASN A 55 -17.20 -7.39 11.94
N LEU A 56 -17.45 -6.58 12.97
CA LEU A 56 -16.39 -5.97 13.79
C LEU A 56 -15.54 -7.00 14.54
N PHE A 57 -16.15 -8.01 15.17
CA PHE A 57 -15.39 -9.09 15.84
C PHE A 57 -14.57 -9.91 14.85
N ARG A 58 -15.10 -10.17 13.66
CA ARG A 58 -14.35 -10.82 12.57
C ARG A 58 -13.18 -9.95 12.11
N SER A 59 -13.40 -8.65 11.92
CA SER A 59 -12.37 -7.70 11.53
C SER A 59 -11.25 -7.60 12.58
N ILE A 60 -11.60 -7.53 13.87
CA ILE A 60 -10.65 -7.57 14.99
C ILE A 60 -9.84 -8.88 14.97
N TYR A 61 -10.49 -10.02 14.77
CA TYR A 61 -9.80 -11.31 14.73
C TYR A 61 -8.83 -11.38 13.53
N VAL A 62 -9.25 -10.94 12.36
CA VAL A 62 -8.42 -10.94 11.14
C VAL A 62 -7.23 -9.99 11.28
N VAL A 63 -7.45 -8.78 11.78
CA VAL A 63 -6.39 -7.77 11.89
C VAL A 63 -5.48 -8.04 13.07
N LEU A 64 -5.99 -8.41 14.25
CA LEU A 64 -5.17 -8.54 15.46
C LEU A 64 -4.76 -9.97 15.82
N ILE A 65 -5.45 -11.01 15.38
CA ILE A 65 -5.18 -12.38 15.87
C ILE A 65 -4.67 -13.32 14.76
N LYS A 66 -5.14 -13.18 13.52
CA LYS A 66 -4.81 -14.10 12.41
C LYS A 66 -3.31 -14.10 12.05
N ALA A 67 -2.64 -12.96 12.15
CA ALA A 67 -1.22 -12.86 11.81
C ALA A 67 -0.33 -13.31 12.96
N LYS A 68 0.58 -14.26 12.68
CA LYS A 68 1.51 -14.81 13.68
C LYS A 68 2.41 -13.75 14.33
N ILE A 69 2.74 -12.68 13.58
CA ILE A 69 3.55 -11.57 14.09
C ILE A 69 2.84 -10.75 15.18
N ASN A 70 1.50 -10.81 15.25
CA ASN A 70 0.75 -10.07 16.26
C ASN A 70 0.91 -10.64 17.68
N VAL A 71 1.56 -11.80 17.83
CA VAL A 71 2.05 -12.26 19.13
C VAL A 71 2.99 -11.22 19.78
N LEU A 72 3.61 -10.35 18.97
CA LEU A 72 4.49 -9.29 19.43
C LEU A 72 3.74 -7.96 19.76
N LEU A 73 2.43 -7.88 19.52
CA LEU A 73 1.64 -6.66 19.77
C LEU A 73 1.59 -6.25 21.26
N PRO A 74 1.56 -7.16 22.25
CA PRO A 74 1.62 -6.81 23.67
C PRO A 74 2.90 -6.07 24.09
N PHE A 75 3.98 -6.16 23.31
CA PHE A 75 5.21 -5.44 23.59
C PHE A 75 5.03 -3.92 23.43
N GLY A 76 4.10 -3.46 22.58
CA GLY A 76 3.80 -2.02 22.46
C GLY A 76 3.35 -1.38 23.79
N PRO A 77 2.21 -1.81 24.38
CA PRO A 77 1.79 -1.34 25.70
C PRO A 77 2.85 -1.56 26.78
N LEU A 78 3.57 -2.69 26.73
CA LEU A 78 4.65 -2.99 27.66
C LEU A 78 5.77 -1.95 27.59
N ALA A 79 6.13 -1.45 26.40
CA ALA A 79 7.13 -0.41 26.22
C ALA A 79 6.76 0.87 27.00
N ILE A 80 5.49 1.25 26.92
CA ILE A 80 4.94 2.44 27.60
C ILE A 80 5.04 2.24 29.12
N VAL A 81 4.58 1.09 29.64
CA VAL A 81 4.66 0.78 31.07
C VAL A 81 6.12 0.76 31.56
N LEU A 82 7.01 0.16 30.77
CA LEU A 82 8.42 0.05 31.08
C LEU A 82 9.10 1.41 31.15
N HIS A 83 8.74 2.32 30.23
CA HIS A 83 9.26 3.69 30.20
C HIS A 83 8.98 4.42 31.52
N TYR A 84 7.76 4.29 32.05
CA TYR A 84 7.40 4.91 33.33
C TYR A 84 7.97 4.20 34.56
N THR A 85 8.21 2.88 34.48
CA THR A 85 8.61 2.08 35.65
C THR A 85 10.12 2.04 35.85
N THR A 86 10.89 1.84 34.77
CA THR A 86 12.23 1.25 34.87
C THR A 86 13.36 2.21 34.51
N ARG A 87 13.04 3.34 33.83
CA ARG A 87 14.01 4.32 33.28
C ARG A 87 15.17 3.71 32.48
N ASN A 88 15.09 2.44 32.13
CA ASN A 88 16.13 1.74 31.39
C ASN A 88 15.86 1.91 29.89
N HIS A 89 16.53 2.89 29.31
CA HIS A 89 16.35 3.29 27.91
C HIS A 89 16.65 2.15 26.92
N GLY A 90 17.60 1.24 27.22
CA GLY A 90 17.91 0.10 26.34
C GLY A 90 16.73 -0.86 26.17
N TRP A 91 16.10 -1.25 27.28
CA TRP A 91 14.92 -2.13 27.22
C TRP A 91 13.69 -1.42 26.65
N VAL A 92 13.50 -0.13 26.95
CA VAL A 92 12.41 0.66 26.35
C VAL A 92 12.58 0.71 24.83
N PHE A 93 13.79 0.95 24.34
CA PHE A 93 14.08 0.94 22.91
C PHE A 93 13.77 -0.42 22.27
N LEU A 94 14.29 -1.53 22.82
CA LEU A 94 14.08 -2.87 22.24
C LEU A 94 12.60 -3.28 22.26
N ILE A 95 11.90 -3.03 23.35
CA ILE A 95 10.49 -3.40 23.49
C ILE A 95 9.60 -2.52 22.58
N SER A 96 9.90 -1.22 22.46
CA SER A 96 9.22 -0.34 21.49
C SER A 96 9.46 -0.81 20.06
N LEU A 97 10.70 -1.14 19.71
CA LEU A 97 11.08 -1.62 18.38
C LEU A 97 10.30 -2.90 18.01
N VAL A 98 10.27 -3.87 18.94
CA VAL A 98 9.51 -5.11 18.79
C VAL A 98 8.00 -4.87 18.72
N GLY A 99 7.47 -3.92 19.50
CA GLY A 99 6.06 -3.57 19.50
C GLY A 99 5.59 -2.88 18.21
N ILE A 100 6.46 -2.12 17.54
CA ILE A 100 6.15 -1.43 16.28
C ILE A 100 6.11 -2.42 15.10
N ALA A 101 6.96 -3.44 15.08
CA ALA A 101 7.04 -4.40 13.98
C ALA A 101 5.69 -5.02 13.54
N PRO A 102 4.84 -5.58 14.44
CA PRO A 102 3.53 -6.09 14.05
C PRO A 102 2.57 -4.98 13.63
N LEU A 103 2.65 -3.80 14.23
CA LEU A 103 1.79 -2.67 13.84
C LEU A 103 2.10 -2.18 12.43
N ALA A 104 3.39 -2.10 12.08
CA ALA A 104 3.85 -1.74 10.74
C ALA A 104 3.36 -2.74 9.69
N GLU A 105 3.48 -4.04 9.99
CA GLU A 105 2.98 -5.11 9.12
C GLU A 105 1.46 -5.05 8.92
N ARG A 106 0.70 -4.81 10.00
CA ARG A 106 -0.76 -4.66 9.93
C ARG A 106 -1.19 -3.36 9.25
N LEU A 107 -0.40 -2.29 9.34
CA LEU A 107 -0.67 -1.03 8.64
C LEU A 107 -0.55 -1.24 7.12
N GLY A 108 0.49 -1.96 6.67
CA GLY A 108 0.63 -2.37 5.27
C GLY A 108 -0.54 -3.23 4.81
N TYR A 109 -0.94 -4.23 5.61
CA TYR A 109 -2.12 -5.04 5.32
C TYR A 109 -3.41 -4.22 5.20
N ALA A 110 -3.70 -3.32 6.15
CA ALA A 110 -4.89 -2.47 6.10
C ALA A 110 -4.90 -1.53 4.88
N THR A 111 -3.72 -1.04 4.49
CA THR A 111 -3.52 -0.22 3.30
C THR A 111 -3.85 -1.00 2.02
N GLU A 112 -3.39 -2.25 1.93
CA GLU A 112 -3.69 -3.13 0.82
C GLU A 112 -5.19 -3.47 0.75
N GLN A 113 -5.81 -3.79 1.89
CA GLN A 113 -7.26 -4.03 1.96
C GLN A 113 -8.06 -2.82 1.50
N LEU A 114 -7.62 -1.60 1.82
CA LEU A 114 -8.25 -0.38 1.33
C LEU A 114 -8.03 -0.14 -0.17
N ALA A 115 -6.89 -0.58 -0.72
CA ALA A 115 -6.57 -0.43 -2.13
C ALA A 115 -7.55 -1.19 -3.05
N PHE A 116 -8.11 -2.33 -2.59
CA PHE A 116 -9.14 -3.08 -3.33
C PHE A 116 -10.43 -2.26 -3.59
N PHE A 117 -10.78 -1.33 -2.71
CA PHE A 117 -12.03 -0.55 -2.80
C PHE A 117 -11.87 0.82 -3.48
N THR A 118 -10.63 1.29 -3.64
CA THR A 118 -10.35 2.68 -4.09
C THR A 118 -9.92 2.76 -5.56
N GLY A 119 -9.81 1.61 -6.24
CA GLY A 119 -9.39 1.50 -7.63
C GLY A 119 -7.88 1.61 -7.82
N PRO A 120 -7.35 1.25 -9.00
CA PRO A 120 -5.89 1.10 -9.21
C PRO A 120 -5.08 2.37 -8.92
N THR A 121 -5.58 3.53 -9.35
CA THR A 121 -4.89 4.83 -9.18
C THR A 121 -4.79 5.26 -7.72
N VAL A 122 -5.92 5.31 -7.02
CA VAL A 122 -5.96 5.78 -5.63
C VAL A 122 -5.37 4.71 -4.70
N GLY A 123 -5.64 3.43 -4.94
CA GLY A 123 -5.02 2.33 -4.21
C GLY A 123 -3.50 2.31 -4.34
N GLY A 124 -2.98 2.56 -5.54
CA GLY A 124 -1.54 2.68 -5.77
C GLY A 124 -0.89 3.87 -5.06
N LEU A 125 -1.62 4.98 -4.90
CA LEU A 125 -1.15 6.15 -4.12
C LEU A 125 -1.24 5.90 -2.61
N LEU A 126 -2.31 5.29 -2.14
CA LEU A 126 -2.48 4.91 -0.73
C LEU A 126 -1.36 3.97 -0.29
N ASN A 127 -1.04 2.97 -1.10
CA ASN A 127 0.05 2.05 -0.82
C ASN A 127 1.43 2.74 -0.85
N ALA A 128 1.63 3.73 -1.73
CA ALA A 128 2.85 4.54 -1.75
C ALA A 128 3.10 5.24 -0.41
N THR A 129 2.04 5.84 0.13
CA THR A 129 2.11 6.71 1.30
C THR A 129 2.03 5.92 2.60
N PHE A 130 1.00 5.08 2.75
CA PHE A 130 0.75 4.35 3.99
C PHE A 130 1.54 3.05 4.11
N GLY A 131 2.02 2.47 3.00
CA GLY A 131 2.97 1.37 3.04
C GLY A 131 4.29 1.76 3.72
N ASN A 132 4.74 3.00 3.50
CA ASN A 132 5.95 3.58 4.10
C ASN A 132 5.66 4.49 5.32
N ALA A 133 4.43 4.49 5.84
CA ALA A 133 4.04 5.43 6.89
C ALA A 133 4.81 5.19 8.19
N THR A 134 5.12 3.94 8.54
CA THR A 134 5.91 3.64 9.75
C THR A 134 7.28 4.31 9.71
N GLU A 135 8.01 4.15 8.61
CA GLU A 135 9.32 4.79 8.42
C GLU A 135 9.21 6.33 8.44
N MET A 136 8.20 6.89 7.77
CA MET A 136 7.94 8.33 7.75
C MET A 136 7.64 8.87 9.16
N ILE A 137 6.81 8.19 9.95
CA ILE A 137 6.44 8.59 11.30
C ILE A 137 7.66 8.58 12.22
N ILE A 138 8.45 7.50 12.21
CA ILE A 138 9.69 7.41 13.00
C ILE A 138 10.64 8.54 12.61
N SER A 139 10.79 8.81 11.31
CA SER A 139 11.63 9.90 10.80
C SER A 139 11.15 11.28 11.24
N ILE A 140 9.83 11.55 11.21
CA ILE A 140 9.26 12.81 11.68
C ILE A 140 9.53 13.01 13.18
N TYR A 141 9.36 11.97 14.00
CA TYR A 141 9.67 12.06 15.43
C TYR A 141 11.16 12.31 15.67
N ALA A 142 12.04 11.61 14.96
CA ALA A 142 13.48 11.83 15.06
C ALA A 142 13.90 13.25 14.61
N LEU A 143 13.28 13.79 13.56
CA LEU A 143 13.49 15.20 13.15
C LEU A 143 13.00 16.18 14.22
N LYS A 144 11.86 15.92 14.85
CA LYS A 144 11.35 16.77 15.95
C LYS A 144 12.26 16.78 17.17
N SER A 145 13.04 15.72 17.38
CA SER A 145 14.05 15.61 18.43
C SER A 145 15.46 16.02 17.96
N ASP A 146 15.56 16.76 16.85
CA ASP A 146 16.83 17.24 16.24
C ASP A 146 17.83 16.13 15.86
N MET A 147 17.37 14.88 15.74
CA MET A 147 18.21 13.73 15.40
C MET A 147 18.32 13.54 13.88
N ILE A 148 18.78 14.57 13.17
CA ILE A 148 18.91 14.56 11.71
C ILE A 148 19.78 13.38 11.23
N ARG A 149 20.87 13.08 11.95
CA ARG A 149 21.77 11.98 11.61
C ARG A 149 21.08 10.62 11.68
N VAL A 150 20.18 10.41 12.66
CA VAL A 150 19.39 9.17 12.77
C VAL A 150 18.51 9.01 11.54
N VAL A 151 17.85 10.08 11.10
CA VAL A 151 16.96 10.08 9.93
C VAL A 151 17.74 9.81 8.64
N GLN A 152 18.88 10.47 8.44
CA GLN A 152 19.73 10.23 7.28
C GLN A 152 20.21 8.77 7.22
N GLN A 153 20.61 8.23 8.37
CA GLN A 153 21.09 6.87 8.49
C GLN A 153 19.98 5.83 8.34
N SER A 154 18.76 6.11 8.83
CA SER A 154 17.62 5.21 8.66
C SER A 154 17.15 5.15 7.21
N LEU A 155 17.07 6.28 6.51
CA LEU A 155 16.71 6.30 5.08
C LEU A 155 17.74 5.55 4.23
N LEU A 156 19.04 5.75 4.50
CA LEU A 156 20.10 5.00 3.82
C LEU A 156 20.02 3.51 4.15
N GLY A 157 19.76 3.17 5.41
CA GLY A 157 19.55 1.80 5.85
C GLY A 157 18.33 1.13 5.23
N SER A 158 17.24 1.87 4.99
CA SER A 158 16.03 1.40 4.28
C SER A 158 16.34 0.99 2.85
N ILE A 159 17.09 1.84 2.13
CA ILE A 159 17.59 1.51 0.77
C ILE A 159 18.46 0.24 0.80
N LEU A 160 19.43 0.17 1.71
CA LEU A 160 20.32 -1.00 1.82
C LEU A 160 19.56 -2.27 2.22
N SER A 161 18.61 -2.16 3.14
CA SER A 161 17.79 -3.27 3.59
C SER A 161 16.96 -3.83 2.44
N ASN A 162 16.28 -2.98 1.67
CA ASN A 162 15.46 -3.43 0.54
C ASN A 162 16.32 -4.02 -0.59
N MET A 163 17.49 -3.43 -0.89
CA MET A 163 18.39 -3.92 -1.94
C MET A 163 19.09 -5.24 -1.60
N LEU A 164 19.55 -5.40 -0.36
CA LEU A 164 20.43 -6.51 0.03
C LEU A 164 19.73 -7.52 0.91
N LEU A 165 19.15 -7.06 2.03
CA LEU A 165 18.56 -7.96 3.02
C LEU A 165 17.29 -8.61 2.48
N VAL A 166 16.31 -7.80 2.05
CA VAL A 166 15.02 -8.30 1.57
C VAL A 166 15.19 -9.12 0.31
N LEU A 167 15.90 -8.56 -0.68
CA LEU A 167 16.16 -9.24 -1.95
C LEU A 167 16.95 -10.54 -1.73
N GLY A 168 17.98 -10.52 -0.88
CA GLY A 168 18.79 -11.69 -0.54
C GLY A 168 17.98 -12.76 0.18
N CYS A 169 17.15 -12.40 1.16
CA CYS A 169 16.26 -13.32 1.84
C CYS A 169 15.20 -13.89 0.89
N ALA A 170 14.65 -13.08 -0.01
CA ALA A 170 13.68 -13.52 -1.01
C ALA A 170 14.31 -14.56 -1.97
N PHE A 171 15.51 -14.30 -2.50
CA PHE A 171 16.23 -15.25 -3.35
C PHE A 171 16.64 -16.51 -2.61
N PHE A 172 17.11 -16.38 -1.36
CA PHE A 172 17.50 -17.52 -0.54
C PHE A 172 16.29 -18.41 -0.23
N CYS A 173 15.21 -17.85 0.33
CA CYS A 173 14.01 -18.61 0.68
C CYS A 173 13.30 -19.16 -0.57
N GLY A 174 13.17 -18.35 -1.62
CA GLY A 174 12.58 -18.77 -2.90
C GLY A 174 13.38 -19.90 -3.56
N GLY A 175 14.71 -19.80 -3.57
CA GLY A 175 15.61 -20.81 -4.11
C GLY A 175 15.66 -22.10 -3.28
N VAL A 176 15.56 -22.02 -1.95
CA VAL A 176 15.47 -23.22 -1.08
C VAL A 176 14.14 -23.96 -1.31
N VAL A 177 13.03 -23.24 -1.39
CA VAL A 177 11.71 -23.85 -1.66
C VAL A 177 11.64 -24.40 -3.08
N HIS A 178 12.11 -23.65 -4.08
CA HIS A 178 12.08 -24.01 -5.50
C HIS A 178 13.42 -24.50 -6.04
N HIS A 179 14.14 -25.33 -5.28
CA HIS A 179 15.49 -25.79 -5.63
C HIS A 179 15.65 -26.48 -7.01
N LYS A 180 14.55 -26.90 -7.64
CA LYS A 180 14.54 -27.54 -8.97
C LYS A 180 14.19 -26.59 -10.12
N LYS A 181 13.82 -25.34 -9.83
CA LYS A 181 13.31 -24.37 -10.82
C LYS A 181 14.07 -23.05 -10.70
N VAL A 182 14.44 -22.48 -11.84
CA VAL A 182 14.96 -21.10 -11.88
C VAL A 182 13.78 -20.15 -11.90
N GLN A 183 13.70 -19.27 -10.91
CA GLN A 183 12.69 -18.22 -10.88
C GLN A 183 13.06 -17.13 -11.90
N VAL A 184 12.13 -16.80 -12.79
CA VAL A 184 12.35 -15.84 -13.89
C VAL A 184 11.76 -14.48 -13.49
N PHE A 185 12.34 -13.39 -13.99
CA PHE A 185 11.88 -12.02 -13.72
C PHE A 185 11.69 -11.23 -15.01
N SER A 186 10.76 -10.28 -15.00
CA SER A 186 10.60 -9.34 -16.12
C SER A 186 11.84 -8.45 -16.26
N LYS A 187 12.57 -8.62 -17.36
CA LYS A 187 13.76 -7.79 -17.66
C LYS A 187 13.42 -6.30 -17.75
N ALA A 188 12.26 -5.97 -18.32
CA ALA A 188 11.82 -4.58 -18.48
C ALA A 188 11.53 -3.92 -17.12
N SER A 189 10.79 -4.59 -16.24
CA SER A 189 10.46 -4.07 -14.90
C SER A 189 11.71 -3.94 -14.02
N ALA A 190 12.61 -4.93 -14.07
CA ALA A 190 13.88 -4.87 -13.36
C ALA A 190 14.76 -3.70 -13.83
N LEU A 191 14.83 -3.46 -15.14
CA LEU A 191 15.59 -2.34 -15.70
C LEU A 191 15.04 -0.98 -15.27
N LEU A 192 13.72 -0.80 -15.34
CA LEU A 192 13.06 0.44 -14.91
C LEU A 192 13.29 0.72 -13.41
N ASN A 193 13.05 -0.28 -12.56
CA ASN A 193 13.24 -0.14 -11.11
C ASN A 193 14.72 0.10 -10.75
N SER A 194 15.66 -0.62 -11.38
CA SER A 194 17.09 -0.39 -11.18
C SER A 194 17.53 1.00 -11.64
N GLY A 195 16.93 1.54 -12.71
CA GLY A 195 17.23 2.90 -13.19
C GLY A 195 16.73 3.99 -12.23
N LEU A 196 15.51 3.85 -11.71
CA LEU A 196 14.95 4.76 -10.70
C LEU A 196 15.76 4.74 -9.40
N LEU A 197 16.17 3.55 -8.98
CA LEU A 197 17.00 3.36 -7.80
C LEU A 197 18.40 3.99 -7.97
N LEU A 198 19.01 3.84 -9.14
CA LEU A 198 20.27 4.51 -9.47
C LEU A 198 20.12 6.04 -9.42
N MET A 199 19.03 6.59 -9.97
CA MET A 199 18.72 8.01 -9.88
C MET A 199 18.59 8.49 -8.43
N ALA A 200 17.90 7.72 -7.58
CA ALA A 200 17.76 8.02 -6.16
C ALA A 200 19.11 8.03 -5.43
N VAL A 201 19.94 7.01 -5.64
CA VAL A 201 21.28 6.93 -5.05
C VAL A 201 22.16 8.10 -5.51
N MET A 202 22.13 8.45 -6.80
CA MET A 202 22.87 9.60 -7.33
C MET A 202 22.38 10.92 -6.74
N GLY A 203 21.07 11.07 -6.56
CA GLY A 203 20.46 12.25 -5.93
C GLY A 203 20.93 12.52 -4.50
N ILE A 204 21.19 11.46 -3.72
CA ILE A 204 21.71 11.55 -2.35
C ILE A 204 23.24 11.68 -2.34
N LEU A 205 23.94 11.09 -3.33
CA LEU A 205 25.40 11.06 -3.40
C LEU A 205 26.02 12.44 -3.61
N PHE A 206 25.43 13.30 -4.45
CA PHE A 206 26.00 14.62 -4.73
C PHE A 206 26.11 15.52 -3.48
N PRO A 207 25.05 15.72 -2.67
CA PRO A 207 25.18 16.42 -1.40
C PRO A 207 26.17 15.77 -0.43
N ALA A 208 26.18 14.43 -0.35
CA ALA A 208 27.07 13.70 0.56
C ALA A 208 28.56 13.89 0.21
N VAL A 209 28.89 13.85 -1.08
CA VAL A 209 30.26 14.12 -1.57
C VAL A 209 30.66 15.54 -1.20
N LEU A 210 29.81 16.54 -1.45
CA LEU A 210 30.11 17.95 -1.14
C LEU A 210 30.38 18.17 0.35
N HIS A 211 29.58 17.53 1.22
CA HIS A 211 29.79 17.56 2.68
C HIS A 211 31.15 16.94 3.06
N PHE A 212 31.53 15.80 2.45
CA PHE A 212 32.76 15.09 2.82
C PHE A 212 34.04 15.71 2.25
N THR A 213 33.98 16.24 1.02
CA THR A 213 35.15 16.89 0.39
C THR A 213 35.39 18.29 0.91
N HIS A 214 34.42 18.89 1.61
CA HIS A 214 34.43 20.30 2.02
C HIS A 214 34.72 21.26 0.86
N SER A 215 34.36 20.87 -0.37
CA SER A 215 34.61 21.67 -1.58
C SER A 215 33.52 22.72 -1.85
N GLU A 216 32.78 23.10 -0.82
CA GLU A 216 31.68 24.05 -0.90
C GLU A 216 32.14 25.51 -0.85
N VAL A 217 31.43 26.37 -1.58
CA VAL A 217 31.71 27.82 -1.63
C VAL A 217 31.26 28.51 -0.34
N HIS A 218 30.13 28.07 0.23
CA HIS A 218 29.60 28.58 1.49
C HIS A 218 29.34 27.43 2.45
N PHE A 219 30.14 27.35 3.51
CA PHE A 219 30.12 26.26 4.49
C PHE A 219 28.70 25.96 5.00
N GLY A 220 28.24 24.71 4.82
CA GLY A 220 26.91 24.18 5.15
C GLY A 220 25.74 24.72 4.33
N LYS A 221 25.82 25.94 3.78
CA LYS A 221 24.72 26.55 3.01
C LYS A 221 24.62 25.97 1.60
N SER A 222 25.75 25.70 0.97
CA SER A 222 25.80 25.12 -0.37
C SER A 222 25.29 23.67 -0.37
N GLU A 223 25.70 22.87 0.61
CA GLU A 223 25.20 21.49 0.80
C GLU A 223 23.68 21.45 1.00
N LEU A 224 23.13 22.30 1.88
CA LEU A 224 21.70 22.32 2.16
C LEU A 224 20.89 22.77 0.95
N ALA A 225 21.37 23.79 0.22
CA ALA A 225 20.74 24.23 -1.02
C ALA A 225 20.73 23.12 -2.08
N LEU A 226 21.85 22.41 -2.24
CA LEU A 226 21.96 21.29 -3.17
C LEU A 226 21.04 20.13 -2.77
N SER A 227 20.94 19.81 -1.47
CA SER A 227 20.05 18.77 -0.94
C SER A 227 18.58 19.09 -1.20
N ARG A 228 18.16 20.35 -0.99
CA ARG A 228 16.79 20.80 -1.27
C ARG A 228 16.46 20.76 -2.77
N PHE A 229 17.41 21.17 -3.60
CA PHE A 229 17.28 21.09 -5.05
C PHE A 229 17.14 19.65 -5.53
N SER A 230 18.03 18.76 -5.05
CA SER A 230 17.98 17.32 -5.36
C SER A 230 16.66 16.69 -4.91
N SER A 231 16.18 16.99 -3.69
CA SER A 231 14.90 16.52 -3.18
C SER A 231 13.71 16.97 -4.04
N CYS A 232 13.72 18.21 -4.54
CA CYS A 232 12.68 18.71 -5.44
C CYS A 232 12.67 17.95 -6.78
N ILE A 233 13.86 17.74 -7.39
CA ILE A 233 13.98 16.93 -8.62
C ILE A 233 13.46 15.51 -8.37
N MET A 234 13.89 14.88 -7.29
CA MET A 234 13.46 13.52 -6.94
C MET A 234 11.95 13.43 -6.74
N LEU A 235 11.31 14.42 -6.13
CA LEU A 235 9.86 14.46 -5.94
C LEU A 235 9.13 14.60 -7.29
N ILE A 236 9.62 15.44 -8.19
CA ILE A 236 9.07 15.57 -9.56
C ILE A 236 9.23 14.27 -10.34
N SER A 237 10.42 13.65 -10.29
CA SER A 237 10.67 12.36 -10.93
C SER A 237 9.79 11.26 -10.36
N TYR A 238 9.61 11.21 -9.04
CA TYR A 238 8.73 10.26 -8.37
C TYR A 238 7.26 10.48 -8.74
N ALA A 239 6.78 11.73 -8.74
CA ALA A 239 5.42 12.06 -9.17
C ALA A 239 5.17 11.70 -10.64
N SER A 240 6.16 11.93 -11.51
CA SER A 240 6.10 11.53 -12.93
C SER A 240 6.07 10.01 -13.09
N TYR A 241 6.87 9.29 -12.30
CA TYR A 241 6.86 7.84 -12.25
C TYR A 241 5.50 7.30 -11.76
N LEU A 242 4.97 7.83 -10.67
CA LEU A 242 3.63 7.47 -10.18
C LEU A 242 2.56 7.74 -11.24
N PHE A 243 2.61 8.90 -11.90
CA PHE A 243 1.65 9.23 -12.96
C PHE A 243 1.74 8.24 -14.14
N PHE A 244 2.95 7.92 -14.59
CA PHE A 244 3.18 6.94 -15.65
C PHE A 244 2.68 5.56 -15.24
N GLN A 245 3.05 5.10 -14.04
CA GLN A 245 2.65 3.82 -13.48
C GLN A 245 1.13 3.70 -13.39
N LEU A 246 0.45 4.71 -12.84
CA LEU A 246 -1.00 4.66 -12.66
C LEU A 246 -1.77 4.80 -14.00
N LYS A 247 -1.28 5.62 -14.94
CA LYS A 247 -1.98 5.90 -16.21
C LYS A 247 -1.78 4.81 -17.26
N ILE A 248 -0.54 4.34 -17.46
CA ILE A 248 -0.22 3.38 -18.52
C ILE A 248 -0.61 1.97 -18.14
N GLN A 249 -0.49 1.62 -16.87
CA GLN A 249 -0.85 0.29 -16.40
C GLN A 249 -2.37 0.11 -16.34
N ASN A 250 -3.14 1.19 -16.07
CA ASN A 250 -4.60 1.16 -16.20
C ASN A 250 -5.04 0.92 -17.66
N ASN A 251 -4.37 1.57 -18.63
CA ASN A 251 -4.64 1.33 -20.06
C ASN A 251 -4.25 -0.09 -20.52
N LEU A 252 -3.17 -0.68 -20.00
CA LEU A 252 -2.81 -2.06 -20.32
C LEU A 252 -3.80 -3.07 -19.72
N TYR A 253 -4.22 -2.85 -18.47
CA TYR A 253 -5.12 -3.77 -17.75
C TYR A 253 -6.54 -3.75 -18.34
N SER A 254 -7.07 -2.58 -18.72
CA SER A 254 -8.36 -2.49 -19.42
C SER A 254 -8.33 -3.07 -20.83
N SER A 255 -7.15 -3.11 -21.48
CA SER A 255 -6.97 -3.72 -22.80
C SER A 255 -6.90 -5.25 -22.72
N ILE A 256 -6.39 -5.79 -21.61
CA ILE A 256 -6.26 -7.24 -21.38
C ILE A 256 -7.61 -7.83 -20.95
N GLU A 257 -8.36 -7.17 -20.07
CA GLU A 257 -9.73 -7.59 -19.71
C GLU A 257 -10.70 -7.61 -20.90
N GLY A 258 -10.47 -6.76 -21.92
CA GLY A 258 -11.24 -6.76 -23.17
C GLY A 258 -10.88 -7.88 -24.16
N HIS A 259 -9.77 -8.59 -23.96
CA HIS A 259 -9.28 -9.65 -24.87
C HIS A 259 -9.18 -11.03 -24.22
N GLU A 260 -9.14 -11.13 -22.88
CA GLU A 260 -9.05 -12.42 -22.16
C GLU A 260 -10.41 -13.06 -21.84
N GLN A 261 -11.53 -12.37 -22.11
CA GLN A 261 -12.86 -12.94 -21.89
C GLN A 261 -13.25 -14.04 -22.88
N GLU A 262 -12.42 -14.34 -23.89
CA GLU A 262 -12.72 -15.38 -24.88
C GLU A 262 -11.86 -16.66 -24.79
N ASN A 263 -10.71 -16.74 -24.10
CA ASN A 263 -9.82 -17.91 -24.26
C ASN A 263 -8.86 -18.30 -23.11
N SER A 264 -9.23 -18.16 -21.83
CA SER A 264 -8.41 -18.70 -20.73
C SER A 264 -9.22 -19.26 -19.56
N SER A 265 -9.88 -20.41 -19.80
CA SER A 265 -10.19 -21.36 -18.74
C SER A 265 -8.91 -22.16 -18.40
N GLU A 266 -8.59 -22.27 -17.11
CA GLU A 266 -7.57 -23.15 -16.49
C GLU A 266 -6.25 -22.52 -15.99
N ASP A 267 -6.30 -21.38 -15.30
CA ASP A 267 -5.42 -21.19 -14.14
C ASP A 267 -6.19 -20.48 -13.03
N THR A 268 -6.41 -21.18 -11.92
CA THR A 268 -7.09 -20.67 -10.73
C THR A 268 -6.12 -19.77 -9.96
N ASP A 269 -5.83 -18.58 -10.50
CA ASP A 269 -5.38 -17.48 -9.65
C ASP A 269 -6.57 -17.14 -8.75
N GLU A 270 -6.55 -17.62 -7.50
CA GLU A 270 -7.47 -17.17 -6.46
C GLU A 270 -7.53 -15.64 -6.50
N GLU A 271 -8.62 -15.07 -7.03
CA GLU A 271 -8.85 -13.63 -6.95
C GLU A 271 -8.82 -13.27 -5.45
N GLU A 272 -7.78 -12.55 -5.03
CA GLU A 272 -7.61 -12.14 -3.64
C GLU A 272 -8.77 -11.21 -3.29
N VAL A 273 -9.82 -11.78 -2.68
CA VAL A 273 -10.98 -11.03 -2.23
C VAL A 273 -10.64 -10.25 -0.96
N PRO A 274 -11.14 -9.02 -0.80
CA PRO A 274 -10.91 -8.24 0.42
C PRO A 274 -11.54 -8.95 1.62
N GLU A 275 -10.75 -9.16 2.68
CA GLU A 275 -11.18 -9.86 3.89
C GLU A 275 -11.95 -8.93 4.85
N ILE A 276 -11.76 -7.62 4.73
CA ILE A 276 -12.38 -6.58 5.56
C ILE A 276 -13.06 -5.50 4.70
N THR A 277 -14.06 -4.83 5.26
CA THR A 277 -14.82 -3.79 4.54
C THR A 277 -14.03 -2.49 4.42
N GLN A 278 -14.38 -1.64 3.45
CA GLN A 278 -13.71 -0.34 3.22
C GLN A 278 -13.65 0.54 4.49
N TRP A 279 -14.77 0.66 5.23
CA TRP A 279 -14.83 1.49 6.44
C TRP A 279 -14.00 0.89 7.59
N GLU A 280 -13.95 -0.42 7.70
CA GLU A 280 -13.08 -1.10 8.67
C GLU A 280 -11.60 -0.88 8.32
N SER A 281 -11.22 -0.96 7.04
CA SER A 281 -9.85 -0.68 6.60
C SER A 281 -9.43 0.75 6.97
N ILE A 282 -10.28 1.74 6.72
CA ILE A 282 -10.01 3.15 7.09
C ILE A 282 -9.89 3.30 8.62
N GLY A 283 -10.78 2.67 9.38
CA GLY A 283 -10.74 2.68 10.84
C GLY A 283 -9.45 2.09 11.40
N TRP A 284 -9.05 0.91 10.89
CA TRP A 284 -7.80 0.26 11.28
C TRP A 284 -6.57 1.05 10.87
N LEU A 285 -6.55 1.62 9.66
CA LEU A 285 -5.46 2.46 9.20
C LEU A 285 -5.22 3.64 10.16
N ALA A 286 -6.28 4.32 10.58
CA ALA A 286 -6.20 5.41 11.54
C ALA A 286 -5.71 4.95 12.93
N ILE A 287 -6.28 3.87 13.47
CA ILE A 287 -5.92 3.33 14.80
C ILE A 287 -4.44 2.90 14.83
N LEU A 288 -4.00 2.13 13.83
CA LEU A 288 -2.63 1.65 13.74
C LEU A 288 -1.64 2.81 13.58
N THR A 289 -1.96 3.80 12.74
CA THR A 289 -1.14 5.00 12.58
C THR A 289 -0.97 5.77 13.89
N ILE A 290 -2.04 5.94 14.66
CA ILE A 290 -1.98 6.59 15.98
C ILE A 290 -1.11 5.79 16.95
N TRP A 291 -1.27 4.47 16.99
CA TRP A 291 -0.48 3.61 17.86
C TRP A 291 1.02 3.62 17.51
N ILE A 292 1.34 3.54 16.22
CA ILE A 292 2.72 3.66 15.72
C ILE A 292 3.30 5.03 16.08
N SER A 293 2.53 6.10 15.92
CA SER A 293 2.93 7.47 16.30
C SER A 293 3.29 7.58 17.78
N VAL A 294 2.43 7.05 18.67
CA VAL A 294 2.70 7.03 20.12
C VAL A 294 3.97 6.24 20.44
N LEU A 295 4.13 5.03 19.90
CA LEU A 295 5.31 4.21 20.14
C LEU A 295 6.59 4.79 19.53
N SER A 296 6.49 5.46 18.39
CA SER A 296 7.63 6.10 17.72
C SER A 296 8.24 7.19 18.59
N GLY A 297 7.43 7.95 19.34
CA GLY A 297 7.95 8.90 20.34
C GLY A 297 8.84 8.21 21.38
N TYR A 298 8.33 7.16 22.03
CA TYR A 298 9.10 6.41 23.03
C TYR A 298 10.34 5.72 22.44
N LEU A 299 10.25 5.20 21.22
CA LEU A 299 11.38 4.59 20.51
C LEU A 299 12.48 5.61 20.30
N VAL A 300 12.14 6.75 19.70
CA VAL A 300 13.06 7.83 19.31
C VAL A 300 13.72 8.44 20.55
N ASP A 301 12.96 8.74 21.60
CA ASP A 301 13.49 9.28 22.85
C ASP A 301 14.45 8.30 23.56
N ALA A 302 14.29 7.00 23.32
CA ALA A 302 15.15 5.97 23.90
C ALA A 302 16.42 5.69 23.10
N ILE A 303 16.57 6.15 21.85
CA ILE A 303 17.71 5.83 20.97
C ILE A 303 19.06 6.14 21.63
N GLN A 304 19.22 7.34 22.18
CA GLN A 304 20.50 7.76 22.75
C GLN A 304 20.83 6.95 24.01
N GLY A 305 19.87 6.78 24.92
CA GLY A 305 20.08 5.97 26.12
C GLY A 305 20.24 4.47 25.83
N ALA A 306 19.68 3.99 24.71
CA ALA A 306 19.89 2.63 24.21
C ALA A 306 21.31 2.43 23.68
N SER A 307 21.86 3.42 22.97
CA SER A 307 23.26 3.43 22.54
C SER A 307 24.21 3.32 23.75
N ASP A 308 23.98 4.15 24.77
CA ASP A 308 24.85 4.22 25.94
C ASP A 308 24.75 2.96 26.82
N SER A 309 23.54 2.41 27.00
CA SER A 309 23.32 1.22 27.84
C SER A 309 23.73 -0.09 27.18
N MET A 310 23.58 -0.22 25.86
CA MET A 310 23.90 -1.45 25.12
C MET A 310 25.29 -1.41 24.46
N ASN A 311 26.06 -0.33 24.64
CA ASN A 311 27.36 -0.11 23.97
C ASN A 311 27.26 -0.27 22.44
N MET A 312 26.19 0.23 21.84
CA MET A 312 25.90 0.07 20.43
C MET A 312 25.85 1.44 19.74
N PRO A 313 26.62 1.68 18.67
CA PRO A 313 26.62 2.99 18.02
C PRO A 313 25.22 3.38 17.55
N VAL A 314 24.84 4.65 17.74
CA VAL A 314 23.60 5.22 17.17
C VAL A 314 23.49 4.98 15.66
N ALA A 315 24.64 4.96 14.97
CA ALA A 315 24.70 4.61 13.55
C ALA A 315 24.22 3.18 13.26
N PHE A 316 24.57 2.21 14.10
CA PHE A 316 24.11 0.83 13.93
C PHE A 316 22.60 0.72 14.20
N ILE A 317 22.10 1.37 15.26
CA ILE A 317 20.66 1.44 15.54
C ILE A 317 19.91 2.01 14.33
N SER A 318 20.40 3.12 13.80
CA SER A 318 19.72 3.86 12.73
C SER A 318 19.78 3.13 11.39
N VAL A 319 20.94 2.61 10.98
CA VAL A 319 21.12 1.98 9.65
C VAL A 319 20.56 0.55 9.61
N ILE A 320 20.60 -0.19 10.72
CA ILE A 320 20.25 -1.63 10.72
C ILE A 320 18.89 -1.87 11.38
N LEU A 321 18.69 -1.38 12.62
CA LEU A 321 17.52 -1.79 13.40
C LEU A 321 16.24 -1.07 13.00
N LEU A 322 16.30 0.26 12.82
CA LEU A 322 15.11 1.04 12.45
C LEU A 322 14.50 0.59 11.11
N PRO A 323 15.28 0.35 10.03
CA PRO A 323 14.69 0.02 8.73
C PRO A 323 14.09 -1.38 8.67
N ILE A 324 14.64 -2.34 9.44
CA ILE A 324 14.06 -3.69 9.56
C ILE A 324 12.63 -3.61 10.10
N VAL A 325 12.40 -2.74 11.09
CA VAL A 325 11.07 -2.58 11.68
C VAL A 325 10.17 -1.65 10.87
N GLY A 326 10.72 -0.56 10.33
CA GLY A 326 9.99 0.38 9.48
C GLY A 326 9.36 -0.30 8.26
N ASN A 327 10.09 -1.24 7.65
CA ASN A 327 9.69 -1.91 6.41
C ASN A 327 9.30 -3.39 6.63
N ALA A 328 9.02 -3.80 7.87
CA ALA A 328 8.73 -5.20 8.20
C ALA A 328 7.60 -5.80 7.34
N ALA A 329 6.59 -4.99 7.02
CA ALA A 329 5.48 -5.36 6.12
C ALA A 329 5.99 -5.83 4.75
N GLU A 330 6.82 -5.00 4.12
CA GLU A 330 7.36 -5.24 2.78
C GLU A 330 8.29 -6.44 2.78
N HIS A 331 9.12 -6.58 3.83
CA HIS A 331 10.07 -7.68 3.97
C HIS A 331 9.35 -9.04 4.02
N ALA A 332 8.35 -9.15 4.90
CA ALA A 332 7.56 -10.37 5.04
C ALA A 332 6.83 -10.74 3.74
N SER A 333 6.31 -9.72 3.06
CA SER A 333 5.57 -9.87 1.81
C SER A 333 6.47 -10.37 0.67
N ALA A 334 7.61 -9.71 0.47
CA ALA A 334 8.57 -10.06 -0.57
C ALA A 334 9.06 -11.51 -0.43
N ILE A 335 9.39 -11.93 0.79
CA ILE A 335 9.83 -13.30 1.08
C ILE A 335 8.68 -14.30 0.81
N MET A 336 7.46 -14.00 1.25
CA MET A 336 6.31 -14.87 1.04
C MET A 336 6.00 -15.05 -0.46
N PHE A 337 6.07 -13.98 -1.25
CA PHE A 337 5.87 -14.06 -2.71
C PHE A 337 6.97 -14.87 -3.39
N ALA A 338 8.23 -14.71 -2.97
CA ALA A 338 9.34 -15.51 -3.48
C ALA A 338 9.15 -17.01 -3.21
N MET A 339 8.66 -17.35 -2.02
CA MET A 339 8.33 -18.73 -1.62
C MET A 339 7.09 -19.31 -2.32
N LYS A 340 6.21 -18.48 -2.90
CA LYS A 340 5.03 -18.91 -3.68
C LYS A 340 5.27 -18.93 -5.20
N ASP A 341 6.50 -18.69 -5.64
CA ASP A 341 6.88 -18.56 -7.05
C ASP A 341 6.16 -17.42 -7.82
N LYS A 342 5.62 -16.46 -7.09
CA LYS A 342 4.87 -15.32 -7.65
C LYS A 342 5.78 -14.12 -7.99
N LEU A 343 7.08 -14.37 -8.19
CA LEU A 343 8.05 -13.32 -8.54
C LEU A 343 7.81 -12.70 -9.93
N VAL A 344 7.02 -13.36 -10.78
CA VAL A 344 6.72 -12.94 -12.17
C VAL A 344 5.47 -12.08 -12.24
N SER A 345 4.49 -12.26 -11.36
CA SER A 345 3.17 -11.62 -11.54
C SER A 345 3.31 -10.09 -11.45
N THR A 346 2.99 -9.42 -12.55
CA THR A 346 3.03 -7.96 -12.74
C THR A 346 2.27 -7.20 -11.63
N LYS A 347 1.31 -7.84 -10.95
CA LYS A 347 0.60 -7.31 -9.76
C LYS A 347 1.47 -7.28 -8.48
N SER A 348 2.40 -8.23 -8.31
CA SER A 348 3.19 -8.41 -7.09
C SER A 348 4.47 -7.54 -7.04
N ILE A 349 5.16 -7.40 -8.18
CA ILE A 349 6.44 -6.66 -8.25
C ILE A 349 6.26 -5.15 -8.06
N HIS A 350 5.16 -4.59 -8.57
CA HIS A 350 5.00 -3.13 -8.63
C HIS A 350 4.35 -2.51 -7.39
N THR A 351 3.69 -3.35 -6.57
CA THR A 351 2.98 -2.91 -5.37
C THR A 351 3.88 -2.99 -4.12
N ARG A 352 4.88 -3.86 -4.08
CA ARG A 352 5.64 -4.12 -2.83
C ARG A 352 7.16 -4.05 -2.92
N PHE A 353 7.74 -3.72 -4.08
CA PHE A 353 9.16 -3.38 -4.23
C PHE A 353 9.34 -1.91 -4.65
N ARG A 354 8.61 -1.00 -4.00
CA ARG A 354 8.84 0.44 -4.16
C ARG A 354 10.03 0.90 -3.33
#